data_AF-A0AAV3BU01-F1
#
_entry.id   AF-A0AAV3BU01-F1
#
_cell.length_a   1.000
_cell.length_b   1.000
_cell.length_c   1.000
_cell.angle_alpha   90.00
_cell.angle_beta   90.00
_cell.angle_gamma   90.00
#
_symmetry.space_group_name_H-M   'P 1'
#
loop_
_entity.id
_entity.type
_entity.pdbx_description
1 polymer ?
#
loop_
_entity_poly.entity_id
_entity_poly.type
_entity_poly.pdbx_seq_one_letter_code
_entity_poly.pdbx_strand_id
1 'polypeptide(L)'
;MEERTFIPEITVEEVGEAKVGLRSDEVVIGLAPAFLKYQNKTIVDVPHTETLLEIIAGIEEEGLHARVVRILRTSDVSFIAHDAACLSGSGIGIGIQSKGTTVIHQKDLLPLNNLELFSQAPLLTPETYRLIGKNAAKYAKGESPTPVPVKNDQMVRPKFMAKAALLHIKETKHVEPGKKPVQLEVKF
;
A
#
# COMPACT_ATOMS: atom_id res chain seq x y z
N MET A 1 16.11 22.93 9.50
CA MET A 1 16.45 21.58 9.97
C MET A 1 15.16 21.02 10.54
N GLU A 2 14.40 20.29 9.73
CA GLU A 2 13.23 19.57 10.25
C GLU A 2 13.71 18.47 11.19
N GLU A 3 13.10 18.41 12.38
CA GLU A 3 13.25 17.30 13.31
C GLU A 3 12.95 16.01 12.56
N ARG A 4 13.96 15.13 12.46
CA ARG A 4 13.70 13.75 12.08
C ARG A 4 12.91 13.13 13.24
N THR A 5 11.59 13.08 13.09
CA THR A 5 10.75 12.19 13.88
C THR A 5 11.39 10.80 13.85
N PHE A 6 11.62 10.22 15.03
CA PHE A 6 12.21 8.89 15.14
C PHE A 6 11.34 7.90 14.36
N ILE A 7 11.88 7.34 13.27
CA ILE A 7 11.23 6.25 12.53
C ILE A 7 11.74 4.95 13.18
N PRO A 8 10.89 4.17 13.85
CA PRO A 8 11.31 2.91 14.43
C PRO A 8 11.84 1.98 13.34
N GLU A 9 12.93 1.27 13.63
CA GLU A 9 13.40 0.21 12.75
C GLU A 9 12.37 -0.91 12.78
N ILE A 10 11.87 -1.29 11.60
CA ILE A 10 11.00 -2.45 11.46
C ILE A 10 11.66 -3.51 10.60
N THR A 11 11.36 -4.77 10.92
CA THR A 11 11.67 -5.90 10.06
C THR A 11 10.38 -6.55 9.57
N VAL A 12 10.40 -7.04 8.33
CA VAL A 12 9.28 -7.77 7.72
C VAL A 12 9.71 -9.20 7.43
N GLU A 13 9.05 -10.16 8.07
CA GLU A 13 9.33 -11.58 7.92
C GLU A 13 8.22 -12.28 7.12
N GLU A 14 8.59 -13.16 6.19
CA GLU A 14 7.64 -13.98 5.43
C GLU A 14 7.20 -15.18 6.28
N VAL A 15 5.91 -15.24 6.62
CA VAL A 15 5.35 -16.27 7.53
C VAL A 15 4.56 -17.37 6.80
N GLY A 16 4.54 -17.34 5.47
CA GLY A 16 3.89 -18.35 4.62
C GLY A 16 2.83 -17.79 3.68
N GLU A 17 2.04 -18.65 3.05
CA GLU A 17 0.97 -18.24 2.14
C GLU A 17 -0.12 -17.46 2.90
N ALA A 18 -0.48 -16.27 2.41
CA ALA A 18 -1.57 -15.49 2.98
C ALA A 18 -2.91 -16.15 2.69
N LYS A 19 -3.71 -16.34 3.73
CA LYS A 19 -5.08 -16.85 3.62
C LYS A 19 -6.09 -15.70 3.65
N VAL A 20 -7.30 -15.98 3.18
CA VAL A 20 -8.44 -15.08 3.33
C VAL A 20 -8.73 -14.94 4.82
N GLY A 21 -8.81 -13.69 5.29
CA GLY A 21 -9.05 -13.41 6.70
C GLY A 21 -10.52 -13.62 7.07
N LEU A 22 -10.74 -13.99 8.32
CA LEU A 22 -12.07 -14.20 8.90
C LEU A 22 -12.55 -13.00 9.73
N ARG A 23 -11.66 -12.04 9.96
CA ARG A 23 -11.90 -10.85 10.78
C ARG A 23 -12.62 -9.79 9.96
N SER A 24 -13.76 -9.32 10.44
CA SER A 24 -14.44 -8.16 9.82
C SER A 24 -13.75 -6.84 10.14
N ASP A 25 -12.90 -6.81 11.17
CA ASP A 25 -12.19 -5.64 11.71
C ASP A 25 -10.72 -5.57 11.27
N GLU A 26 -10.43 -5.99 10.04
CA GLU A 26 -9.09 -5.90 9.45
C GLU A 26 -9.07 -5.09 8.13
N VAL A 27 -7.91 -4.53 7.82
CA VAL A 27 -7.57 -3.98 6.49
C VAL A 27 -6.29 -4.65 6.03
N VAL A 28 -6.30 -5.23 4.82
CA VAL A 28 -5.12 -5.89 4.25
C VAL A 28 -4.30 -4.91 3.42
N ILE A 29 -3.00 -4.84 3.69
CA ILE A 29 -2.03 -4.03 2.95
C ILE A 29 -1.23 -4.96 2.03
N GLY A 30 -1.49 -4.88 0.73
CA GLY A 30 -0.76 -5.55 -0.34
C GLY A 30 0.48 -4.75 -0.76
N LEU A 31 1.64 -5.27 -0.41
CA LEU A 31 2.94 -4.77 -0.86
C LEU A 31 3.28 -5.38 -2.22
N ALA A 32 3.76 -4.55 -3.14
CA ALA A 32 4.31 -5.03 -4.41
C ALA A 32 5.57 -5.89 -4.21
N PRO A 33 5.99 -6.69 -5.22
CA PRO A 33 7.03 -7.69 -5.06
C PRO A 33 8.35 -7.17 -4.47
N ALA A 34 8.76 -5.95 -4.84
CA ALA A 34 10.05 -5.38 -4.45
C ALA A 34 10.04 -4.54 -3.17
N PHE A 35 8.88 -4.20 -2.63
CA PHE A 35 8.74 -3.24 -1.53
C PHE A 35 9.36 -3.78 -0.23
N LEU A 36 10.29 -3.05 0.39
CA LEU A 36 11.03 -3.46 1.61
C LEU A 36 11.86 -4.73 1.41
N LYS A 37 12.27 -5.02 0.17
CA LYS A 37 13.07 -6.21 -0.15
C LYS A 37 14.18 -5.89 -1.16
N TYR A 38 13.78 -5.39 -2.32
CA TYR A 38 14.70 -5.01 -3.40
C TYR A 38 14.70 -3.50 -3.68
N GLN A 39 13.65 -2.81 -3.22
CA GLN A 39 13.54 -1.35 -3.18
C GLN A 39 13.08 -0.95 -1.77
N ASN A 40 13.66 0.12 -1.24
CA ASN A 40 13.50 0.53 0.16
C ASN A 40 13.01 1.98 0.33
N LYS A 41 12.73 2.68 -0.78
CA LYS A 41 12.27 4.07 -0.78
C LYS A 41 11.44 4.37 -2.03
N THR A 42 10.52 5.32 -1.89
CA THR A 42 9.63 5.77 -2.95
C THR A 42 10.35 6.59 -4.02
N ILE A 43 9.62 7.02 -5.05
CA ILE A 43 10.15 7.83 -6.15
C ILE A 43 10.73 9.19 -5.72
N VAL A 44 10.33 9.71 -4.55
CA VAL A 44 10.86 10.94 -3.93
C VAL A 44 11.63 10.64 -2.64
N ASP A 45 12.16 9.42 -2.54
CA ASP A 45 13.10 9.00 -1.50
C ASP A 45 12.51 8.91 -0.07
N VAL A 46 11.18 8.90 0.08
CA VAL A 46 10.53 8.55 1.36
C VAL A 46 10.81 7.07 1.67
N PRO A 47 11.37 6.73 2.84
CA PRO A 47 11.61 5.34 3.25
C PRO A 47 10.33 4.51 3.23
N HIS A 48 10.42 3.27 2.74
CA HIS A 48 9.27 2.38 2.74
C HIS A 48 8.78 2.02 4.15
N THR A 49 9.71 1.95 5.12
CA THR A 49 9.39 1.70 6.53
C THR A 49 8.41 2.77 7.04
N GLU A 50 8.73 4.04 6.80
CA GLU A 50 7.88 5.17 7.13
C GLU A 50 6.53 5.10 6.42
N THR A 51 6.49 4.84 5.11
CA THR A 51 5.22 4.73 4.39
C THR A 51 4.33 3.61 4.92
N LEU A 52 4.90 2.44 5.25
CA LEU A 52 4.15 1.31 5.76
C LEU A 52 3.64 1.57 7.18
N LEU A 53 4.49 2.13 8.05
CA LEU A 53 4.13 2.48 9.42
C LEU A 53 3.01 3.51 9.48
N GLU A 54 3.03 4.53 8.62
CA GLU A 54 1.96 5.53 8.60
C GLU A 54 0.62 4.93 8.15
N ILE A 55 0.63 4.03 7.15
CA ILE A 55 -0.60 3.31 6.76
C ILE A 55 -1.12 2.46 7.91
N ILE A 56 -0.24 1.69 8.58
CA ILE A 56 -0.60 0.86 9.74
C ILE A 56 -1.18 1.73 10.85
N ALA A 57 -0.49 2.80 11.23
CA ALA A 57 -0.93 3.74 12.27
C ALA A 57 -2.29 4.36 11.93
N GLY A 58 -2.52 4.73 10.67
CA GLY A 58 -3.82 5.22 10.21
C GLY A 58 -4.96 4.22 10.38
N ILE A 59 -4.69 2.93 10.13
CA ILE A 59 -5.68 1.86 10.34
C ILE A 59 -5.96 1.65 11.83
N GLU A 60 -4.90 1.56 12.64
CA GLU A 60 -4.99 1.31 14.08
C GLU A 60 -5.65 2.46 14.85
N GLU A 61 -5.44 3.71 14.42
CA GLU A 61 -6.11 4.89 14.99
C GLU A 61 -7.64 4.86 14.83
N GLU A 62 -8.14 4.17 13.81
CA GLU A 62 -9.57 3.96 13.58
C GLU A 62 -10.08 2.67 14.25
N GLY A 63 -9.22 1.98 15.01
CA GLY A 63 -9.55 0.80 15.82
C GLY A 63 -9.56 -0.52 15.06
N LEU A 64 -8.94 -0.60 13.88
CA LEU A 64 -8.88 -1.82 13.07
C LEU A 64 -7.49 -2.45 13.06
N HIS A 65 -7.41 -3.70 12.63
CA HIS A 65 -6.16 -4.45 12.53
C HIS A 65 -5.57 -4.32 11.13
N ALA A 66 -4.31 -3.88 11.03
CA ALA A 66 -3.58 -3.92 9.78
C ALA A 66 -2.95 -5.31 9.57
N ARG A 67 -3.18 -5.92 8.41
CA ARG A 67 -2.52 -7.18 8.02
C ARG A 67 -1.72 -6.98 6.74
N VAL A 68 -0.44 -7.30 6.77
CA VAL A 68 0.46 -7.06 5.64
C VAL A 68 0.67 -8.34 4.83
N VAL A 69 0.59 -8.22 3.51
CA VAL A 69 0.86 -9.31 2.57
C VAL A 69 1.74 -8.80 1.43
N ARG A 70 2.53 -9.69 0.82
CA ARG A 70 3.27 -9.43 -0.41
C ARG A 70 2.57 -10.10 -1.57
N ILE A 71 2.20 -9.30 -2.57
CA ILE A 71 1.61 -9.80 -3.82
C ILE A 71 2.74 -10.04 -4.80
N LEU A 72 2.89 -11.29 -5.27
CA LEU A 72 3.99 -11.71 -6.14
C LEU A 72 3.56 -11.96 -7.58
N ARG A 73 2.27 -12.23 -7.84
CA ARG A 73 1.76 -12.57 -9.18
C ARG A 73 1.75 -11.40 -10.18
N THR A 74 1.90 -10.16 -9.71
CA THR A 74 1.83 -8.95 -10.53
C THR A 74 2.58 -7.81 -9.85
N SER A 75 2.98 -6.81 -10.64
CA SER A 75 3.50 -5.52 -10.14
C SER A 75 2.49 -4.38 -10.29
N ASP A 76 1.31 -4.62 -10.88
CA ASP A 76 0.28 -3.60 -11.10
C ASP A 76 -0.46 -3.26 -9.79
N VAL A 77 -0.49 -1.98 -9.41
CA VAL A 77 -1.05 -1.53 -8.12
C VAL A 77 -2.53 -1.84 -7.96
N SER A 78 -3.32 -1.78 -9.03
CA SER A 78 -4.78 -2.00 -8.94
C SER A 78 -5.06 -3.48 -8.68
N PHE A 79 -4.36 -4.38 -9.37
CA PHE A 79 -4.44 -5.82 -9.09
C PHE A 79 -3.85 -6.20 -7.71
N ILE A 80 -2.80 -5.52 -7.25
CA ILE A 80 -2.25 -5.70 -5.90
C ILE A 80 -3.29 -5.31 -4.85
N ALA A 81 -3.93 -4.14 -5.00
CA ALA A 81 -4.95 -3.66 -4.08
C ALA A 81 -6.20 -4.54 -4.09
N HIS A 82 -6.62 -4.99 -5.27
CA HIS A 82 -7.72 -5.93 -5.43
C HIS A 82 -7.41 -7.28 -4.74
N ASP A 83 -6.22 -7.84 -4.91
CA ASP A 83 -5.82 -9.08 -4.22
C ASP A 83 -5.84 -8.91 -2.70
N ALA A 84 -5.34 -7.77 -2.21
CA ALA A 84 -5.41 -7.43 -0.79
C ALA A 84 -6.87 -7.36 -0.32
N ALA A 85 -7.75 -6.71 -1.08
CA ALA A 85 -9.16 -6.60 -0.75
C ALA A 85 -9.88 -7.96 -0.74
N CYS A 86 -9.59 -8.85 -1.70
CA CYS A 86 -10.13 -10.21 -1.73
C CYS A 86 -9.61 -11.11 -0.59
N LEU A 87 -8.40 -10.85 -0.10
CA LEU A 87 -7.86 -11.52 1.09
C LEU A 87 -8.42 -10.97 2.40
N SER A 88 -8.94 -9.74 2.39
CA SER A 88 -9.41 -9.04 3.58
C SER A 88 -10.79 -9.52 4.03
N GLY A 89 -10.94 -9.83 5.31
CA GLY A 89 -12.22 -10.21 5.89
C GLY A 89 -13.24 -9.06 5.93
N SER A 90 -12.79 -7.79 6.00
CA SER A 90 -13.67 -6.62 5.78
C SER A 90 -14.01 -6.39 4.30
N GLY A 91 -13.24 -7.02 3.40
CA GLY A 91 -13.32 -6.77 1.96
C GLY A 91 -12.62 -5.50 1.48
N ILE A 92 -11.93 -4.77 2.38
CA ILE A 92 -11.14 -3.58 2.04
C ILE A 92 -9.65 -3.92 2.03
N GLY A 93 -8.96 -3.48 0.99
CA GLY A 93 -7.53 -3.64 0.82
C GLY A 93 -6.84 -2.38 0.33
N ILE A 94 -5.57 -2.23 0.70
CA ILE A 94 -4.68 -1.19 0.20
C ILE A 94 -3.61 -1.86 -0.65
N GLY A 95 -3.34 -1.36 -1.85
CA GLY A 95 -2.19 -1.80 -2.64
C GLY A 95 -1.16 -0.69 -2.76
N ILE A 96 0.12 -1.01 -2.59
CA ILE A 96 1.22 -0.05 -2.71
C ILE A 96 2.39 -0.62 -3.50
N GLN A 97 2.85 0.15 -4.50
CA GLN A 97 4.08 -0.13 -5.24
C GLN A 97 5.30 0.47 -4.55
N SER A 98 6.49 -0.08 -4.82
CA SER A 98 7.76 0.46 -4.30
C SER A 98 7.96 1.92 -4.65
N LYS A 99 7.54 2.35 -5.86
CA LYS A 99 7.65 3.77 -6.24
C LYS A 99 6.70 4.70 -5.46
N GLY A 100 5.78 4.17 -4.66
CA GLY A 100 4.86 4.91 -3.77
C GLY A 100 3.41 4.99 -4.27
N THR A 101 3.10 4.61 -5.51
CA THR A 101 1.72 4.64 -6.02
C THR A 101 0.85 3.71 -5.19
N THR A 102 -0.30 4.22 -4.73
CA THR A 102 -1.15 3.57 -3.74
C THR A 102 -2.62 3.60 -4.17
N VAL A 103 -3.39 2.57 -3.80
CA VAL A 103 -4.82 2.43 -4.09
C VAL A 103 -5.54 1.88 -2.87
N ILE A 104 -6.72 2.41 -2.55
CA ILE A 104 -7.70 1.77 -1.66
C ILE A 104 -8.74 1.06 -2.55
N HIS A 105 -8.94 -0.23 -2.32
CA HIS A 105 -9.80 -1.09 -3.13
C HIS A 105 -10.81 -1.85 -2.25
N GLN A 106 -11.93 -2.26 -2.87
CA GLN A 106 -12.92 -3.15 -2.29
C GLN A 106 -13.07 -4.42 -3.13
N LYS A 107 -13.25 -5.57 -2.50
CA LYS A 107 -13.27 -6.90 -3.14
C LYS A 107 -14.31 -7.09 -4.25
N ASP A 108 -15.42 -6.36 -4.19
CA ASP A 108 -16.55 -6.51 -5.12
C ASP A 108 -16.45 -5.56 -6.33
N LEU A 109 -15.45 -4.67 -6.35
CA LEU A 109 -15.20 -3.78 -7.47
C LEU A 109 -14.38 -4.50 -8.56
N LEU A 110 -14.58 -4.11 -9.82
CA LEU A 110 -13.74 -4.56 -10.91
C LEU A 110 -12.26 -4.21 -10.65
N PRO A 111 -11.28 -5.01 -11.10
CA PRO A 111 -9.87 -4.83 -10.75
C PRO A 111 -9.23 -3.48 -11.12
N LEU A 112 -9.81 -2.73 -12.05
CA LEU A 112 -9.33 -1.39 -12.46
C LEU A 112 -10.19 -0.24 -11.92
N ASN A 113 -11.23 -0.56 -11.16
CA ASN A 113 -11.94 0.42 -10.33
C ASN A 113 -11.25 0.50 -8.96
N ASN A 114 -11.64 1.47 -8.15
CA ASN A 114 -11.10 1.64 -6.80
C ASN A 114 -12.05 2.51 -5.97
N LEU A 115 -11.83 2.54 -4.65
CA LEU A 115 -12.44 3.54 -3.78
C LEU A 115 -11.67 4.86 -3.85
N GLU A 116 -10.35 4.80 -3.70
CA GLU A 116 -9.45 5.97 -3.80
C GLU A 116 -8.16 5.60 -4.53
N LEU A 117 -7.64 6.54 -5.34
CA LEU A 117 -6.46 6.35 -6.17
C LEU A 117 -5.46 7.48 -5.97
N PHE A 118 -4.23 7.11 -5.63
CA PHE A 118 -3.10 8.01 -5.43
C PHE A 118 -2.09 7.84 -6.56
N SER A 119 -2.47 8.34 -7.74
CA SER A 119 -1.76 8.11 -9.00
C SER A 119 -0.43 8.86 -9.12
N GLN A 120 -0.27 9.99 -8.43
CA GLN A 120 0.94 10.81 -8.43
C GLN A 120 1.79 10.56 -7.19
N ALA A 121 2.50 9.44 -7.17
CA ALA A 121 3.38 9.04 -6.07
C ALA A 121 4.36 10.13 -5.57
N PRO A 122 4.95 11.00 -6.42
CA PRO A 122 5.81 12.08 -5.96
C PRO A 122 5.17 13.12 -5.02
N LEU A 123 3.83 13.16 -4.96
CA LEU A 123 3.09 14.11 -4.12
C LEU A 123 2.64 13.53 -2.77
N LEU A 124 2.89 12.23 -2.55
CA LEU A 124 2.47 11.53 -1.34
C LEU A 124 3.50 11.73 -0.24
N THR A 125 3.01 12.21 0.91
CA THR A 125 3.79 12.46 2.12
C THR A 125 3.44 11.42 3.19
N PRO A 126 4.26 11.26 4.25
CA PRO A 126 3.92 10.43 5.41
C PRO A 126 2.51 10.69 5.94
N GLU A 127 2.10 11.96 6.05
CA GLU A 127 0.76 12.33 6.51
C GLU A 127 -0.33 11.85 5.54
N THR A 128 -0.04 11.86 4.24
CA THR A 128 -0.97 11.35 3.23
C THR A 128 -1.14 9.83 3.40
N TYR A 129 -0.05 9.09 3.61
CA TYR A 129 -0.11 7.64 3.89
C TYR A 129 -0.91 7.31 5.15
N ARG A 130 -0.80 8.13 6.20
CA ARG A 130 -1.62 7.99 7.41
C ARG A 130 -3.12 8.19 7.13
N LEU A 131 -3.46 9.21 6.35
CA LEU A 131 -4.85 9.45 5.93
C LEU A 131 -5.40 8.32 5.07
N ILE A 132 -4.58 7.72 4.20
CA ILE A 132 -4.95 6.52 3.43
C ILE A 132 -5.34 5.38 4.36
N GLY A 133 -4.53 5.11 5.39
CA GLY A 133 -4.83 4.11 6.41
C GLY A 133 -6.17 4.38 7.12
N LYS A 134 -6.40 5.63 7.55
CA LYS A 134 -7.66 6.03 8.20
C LYS A 134 -8.88 5.81 7.31
N ASN A 135 -8.82 6.29 6.07
CA ASN A 135 -9.95 6.15 5.17
C ASN A 135 -10.23 4.69 4.82
N ALA A 136 -9.20 3.87 4.61
CA ALA A 136 -9.37 2.43 4.42
C ALA A 136 -10.07 1.76 5.60
N ALA A 137 -9.69 2.12 6.84
CA ALA A 137 -10.36 1.61 8.03
C ALA A 137 -11.81 2.09 8.16
N LYS A 138 -12.11 3.34 7.79
CA LYS A 138 -13.49 3.86 7.72
C LYS A 138 -14.34 3.11 6.70
N TYR A 139 -13.80 2.84 5.51
CA TYR A 139 -14.48 1.99 4.53
C TYR A 139 -14.71 0.57 5.07
N ALA A 140 -13.75 0.00 5.80
CA ALA A 140 -13.90 -1.34 6.38
C ALA A 140 -14.97 -1.39 7.48
N LYS A 141 -15.23 -0.26 8.16
CA LYS A 141 -16.38 -0.07 9.07
C LYS A 141 -17.72 0.15 8.34
N GLY A 142 -17.73 0.23 7.01
CA GLY A 142 -18.91 0.56 6.21
C GLY A 142 -19.27 2.05 6.22
N GLU A 143 -18.35 2.92 6.64
CA GLU A 143 -18.55 4.37 6.62
C GLU A 143 -18.32 4.96 5.22
N SER A 144 -18.72 6.21 5.03
CA SER A 144 -18.45 7.00 3.81
C SER A 144 -17.58 8.21 4.15
N PRO A 145 -16.27 8.01 4.38
CA PRO A 145 -15.35 9.11 4.70
C PRO A 145 -15.23 10.09 3.54
N THR A 146 -14.92 11.34 3.87
CA THR A 146 -14.44 12.29 2.86
C THR A 146 -13.14 11.75 2.25
N PRO A 147 -13.05 11.57 0.92
CA PRO A 147 -11.83 11.07 0.28
C PRO A 147 -10.62 11.93 0.63
N VAL A 148 -9.45 11.30 0.71
CA VAL A 148 -8.19 12.00 0.97
C VAL A 148 -7.99 13.05 -0.14
N PRO A 149 -7.72 14.32 0.19
CA PRO A 149 -7.56 15.37 -0.81
C PRO A 149 -6.51 15.02 -1.86
N VAL A 150 -6.96 14.80 -3.10
CA VAL A 150 -6.09 14.43 -4.21
C VAL A 150 -5.27 15.64 -4.64
N LYS A 151 -3.94 15.55 -4.52
CA LYS A 151 -3.01 16.53 -5.10
C LYS A 151 -2.75 16.19 -6.56
N ASN A 152 -2.74 17.21 -7.41
CA ASN A 152 -2.41 17.08 -8.82
C ASN A 152 -1.42 18.16 -9.22
N ASP A 153 -0.27 17.76 -9.77
CA ASP A 153 0.74 18.66 -10.32
C ASP A 153 1.09 18.21 -11.75
N GLN A 154 0.79 19.09 -12.71
CA GLN A 154 1.04 18.88 -14.13
C GLN A 154 2.52 18.63 -14.48
N MET A 155 3.45 19.05 -13.63
CA MET A 155 4.90 18.86 -13.80
C MET A 155 5.41 17.54 -13.22
N VAL A 156 4.58 16.79 -12.49
CA VAL A 156 4.96 15.47 -11.98
C VAL A 156 5.31 14.52 -13.11
N ARG A 157 4.48 14.47 -14.16
CA ARG A 157 4.75 13.59 -15.31
C ARG A 157 6.07 13.95 -16.01
N PRO A 158 6.30 15.20 -16.46
CA PRO A 158 7.58 15.61 -17.06
C PRO A 158 8.80 15.27 -16.19
N LYS A 159 8.73 15.46 -14.88
CA LYS A 159 9.86 15.24 -13.96
C LYS A 159 10.11 13.76 -13.64
N PHE A 160 9.05 12.99 -13.45
CA PHE A 160 9.13 11.69 -12.78
C PHE A 160 8.70 10.50 -13.63
N MET A 161 8.05 10.67 -14.78
CA MET A 161 7.53 9.54 -15.55
C MET A 161 8.64 8.57 -15.99
N ALA A 162 9.79 9.08 -16.44
CA ALA A 162 10.94 8.23 -16.80
C ALA A 162 11.50 7.48 -15.58
N LYS A 163 11.65 8.16 -14.43
CA LYS A 163 12.09 7.52 -13.17
C LYS A 163 11.08 6.47 -12.71
N ALA A 164 9.78 6.76 -12.79
CA ALA A 164 8.70 5.84 -12.44
C ALA A 164 8.73 4.57 -13.29
N ALA A 165 8.97 4.70 -14.61
CA ALA A 165 9.11 3.56 -15.51
C ALA A 165 10.30 2.66 -15.11
N LEU A 166 11.46 3.25 -14.81
CA LEU A 166 12.65 2.48 -14.38
C LEU A 166 12.43 1.77 -13.04
N LEU A 167 11.80 2.44 -12.06
CA LEU A 167 11.48 1.85 -10.76
C LEU A 167 10.46 0.71 -10.90
N HIS A 168 9.46 0.88 -11.77
CA HIS A 168 8.48 -0.16 -12.05
C HIS A 168 9.11 -1.35 -12.79
N ILE A 169 9.98 -1.13 -13.79
CA ILE A 169 10.72 -2.21 -14.45
C ILE A 169 11.50 -3.04 -13.43
N LYS A 170 12.20 -2.39 -12.48
CA LYS A 170 12.92 -3.09 -11.41
C LYS A 170 11.99 -3.92 -10.53
N GLU A 171 10.83 -3.38 -10.16
CA GLU A 171 9.82 -4.11 -9.40
C GLU A 171 9.27 -5.32 -10.17
N THR A 172 8.96 -5.15 -11.45
CA THR A 172 8.43 -6.19 -12.33
C THR A 172 9.39 -7.37 -12.51
N LYS A 173 10.72 -7.16 -12.36
CA LYS A 173 11.69 -8.27 -12.39
C LYS A 173 11.51 -9.28 -11.25
N HIS A 174 10.77 -8.91 -10.21
CA HIS A 174 10.49 -9.77 -9.05
C HIS A 174 9.06 -10.35 -9.09
N VAL A 175 8.33 -10.18 -10.18
CA VAL A 175 7.03 -10.83 -10.39
C VAL A 175 7.23 -12.32 -10.63
N GLU A 176 6.45 -13.12 -9.91
CA GLU A 176 6.39 -14.58 -10.01
C GLU A 176 4.98 -14.97 -10.44
N PRO A 177 4.73 -15.16 -11.75
CA PRO A 177 3.39 -15.44 -12.27
C PRO A 177 2.72 -16.64 -11.57
N GLY A 178 1.47 -16.47 -11.16
CA GLY A 178 0.69 -17.52 -10.49
C GLY A 178 1.05 -17.76 -9.01
N LYS A 179 2.12 -17.16 -8.49
CA LYS A 179 2.49 -17.31 -7.08
C LYS A 179 1.44 -16.68 -6.16
N LYS A 180 1.05 -17.43 -5.14
CA LYS A 180 0.10 -16.96 -4.14
C LYS A 180 0.72 -15.85 -3.28
N PRO A 181 -0.10 -14.90 -2.79
CA PRO A 181 0.36 -13.89 -1.85
C PRO A 181 1.01 -14.50 -0.61
N VAL A 182 2.04 -13.83 -0.08
CA VAL A 182 2.78 -14.27 1.11
C VAL A 182 2.44 -13.34 2.27
N GLN A 183 2.07 -13.87 3.43
CA GLN A 183 1.80 -13.07 4.61
C GLN A 183 3.12 -12.57 5.20
N LEU A 184 3.11 -11.32 5.66
CA LEU A 184 4.25 -10.68 6.29
C LEU A 184 3.92 -10.35 7.75
N GLU A 185 4.84 -10.67 8.66
CA GLU A 185 4.82 -10.18 10.04
C GLU A 185 5.73 -8.96 10.15
N VAL A 186 5.19 -7.85 10.69
CA VAL A 186 5.95 -6.62 10.94
C VAL A 186 6.40 -6.63 12.40
N LYS A 187 7.71 -6.62 12.64
CA LYS A 187 8.31 -6.58 13.98
C LYS A 187 8.96 -5.22 14.22
N PHE A 188 8.75 -4.69 15.42
CA PHE A 188 9.23 -3.40 15.92
C PHE A 188 10.42 -3.57 16.87
#